data_AF-A0A2R6JJB9-F1
#
_entry.id   AF-A0A2R6JJB9-F1
#
_cell.length_a   1.000
_cell.length_b   1.000
_cell.length_c   1.000
_cell.angle_alpha   90.00
_cell.angle_beta   90.00
_cell.angle_gamma   90.00
#
_symmetry.space_group_name_H-M   'P 1'
#
loop_
_entity.id
_entity.type
_entity.pdbx_description
1 polymer ?
#
loop_
_entity_poly.entity_id
_entity_poly.type
_entity_poly.pdbx_seq_one_letter_code
_entity_poly.pdbx_strand_id
1 'polypeptide(L)'
;MGTTDEPTDDPADSTHESEASTGESADSNGERREPHPILTDLRRAEGGSTRTRFTTGFSLSYRAFAFLKDRPGLWPYVVVPAAINATLFVVAVVLLALNAERAVGWVWSAPAVEAWYDWLFRLLWYLLLALAVALSVGVSYVLTLLVGGLIAGPFRDALSTRAERILLGTDDLPGDEGSFVVDTVTGVLSDLLVIAAYCAVMLPVVLLNLVPAVGSVVSTLLGSLVSAFFLAFEFSNDPLGRRGRGLRERFGLLRERRATAFGFGFGTTLMLWVPLLNFLTIPLAVVGGTALGIALDESAGGGAVPPVEPGPGNEDPPVEPGPAGEDPPVEPGPAGEDPASGGSSDDGDPAIERRPDDAGSG
;
A
#
# COMPACT_ATOMS: atom_id res chain seq x y z
N MET A 1 -78.44 -26.26 -13.58
CA MET A 1 -78.49 -27.73 -13.78
C MET A 1 -78.19 -27.98 -15.25
N GLY A 2 -77.03 -28.58 -15.56
CA GLY A 2 -76.57 -29.02 -16.90
C GLY A 2 -75.94 -27.92 -17.79
N THR A 3 -74.61 -27.90 -18.02
CA THR A 3 -73.78 -28.65 -19.04
C THR A 3 -73.81 -27.96 -20.41
N THR A 4 -72.76 -27.71 -21.19
CA THR A 4 -71.29 -27.97 -21.25
C THR A 4 -70.78 -27.17 -22.47
N ASP A 5 -69.52 -26.69 -22.47
CA ASP A 5 -68.55 -26.85 -23.59
C ASP A 5 -67.25 -26.02 -23.35
N GLU A 6 -66.13 -26.75 -23.39
CA GLU A 6 -64.71 -26.34 -23.55
C GLU A 6 -64.43 -26.01 -25.07
N PRO A 7 -63.22 -25.65 -25.58
CA PRO A 7 -61.84 -25.70 -25.03
C PRO A 7 -60.89 -24.52 -25.45
N THR A 8 -59.57 -24.71 -25.28
CA THR A 8 -58.38 -24.04 -25.90
C THR A 8 -57.97 -22.67 -25.33
N ASP A 9 -56.72 -22.33 -24.95
CA ASP A 9 -55.36 -22.81 -25.22
C ASP A 9 -54.39 -22.46 -24.06
N ASP A 10 -53.38 -23.30 -23.83
CA ASP A 10 -52.07 -23.01 -23.20
C ASP A 10 -51.10 -22.59 -24.35
N PRO A 11 -49.93 -21.88 -24.22
CA PRO A 11 -49.04 -21.85 -23.06
C PRO A 11 -48.20 -20.56 -22.84
N ALA A 12 -47.27 -20.66 -21.87
CA ALA A 12 -45.99 -19.95 -21.77
C ALA A 12 -45.97 -18.63 -20.96
N ASP A 13 -45.91 -18.76 -19.64
CA ASP A 13 -45.22 -17.81 -18.75
C ASP A 13 -43.75 -18.25 -18.62
N SER A 14 -42.87 -17.63 -19.42
CA SER A 14 -41.42 -17.76 -19.29
C SER A 14 -40.92 -16.69 -18.34
N THR A 15 -40.81 -17.03 -17.06
CA THR A 15 -40.02 -16.27 -16.10
C THR A 15 -38.54 -16.43 -16.43
N HIS A 16 -37.95 -15.41 -17.05
CA HIS A 16 -36.51 -15.23 -17.11
C HIS A 16 -35.98 -14.95 -15.70
N GLU A 17 -35.61 -15.99 -14.96
CA GLU A 17 -34.65 -15.87 -13.87
C GLU A 17 -33.27 -15.61 -14.51
N SER A 18 -32.89 -14.33 -14.52
CA SER A 18 -31.53 -13.92 -14.85
C SER A 18 -30.64 -14.30 -13.68
N GLU A 19 -29.99 -15.45 -13.79
CA GLU A 19 -28.91 -15.89 -12.91
C GLU A 19 -27.83 -14.81 -12.86
N ALA A 20 -27.71 -14.16 -11.70
CA ALA A 20 -26.59 -13.30 -11.38
C ALA A 20 -25.32 -14.17 -11.34
N SER A 21 -24.58 -14.13 -12.45
CA SER A 21 -23.21 -14.64 -12.58
C SER A 21 -22.33 -13.96 -11.53
N THR A 22 -22.27 -14.57 -10.35
CA THR A 22 -21.26 -14.30 -9.34
C THR A 22 -20.01 -15.01 -9.84
N GLY A 23 -19.12 -14.25 -10.49
CA GLY A 23 -17.80 -14.72 -10.89
C GLY A 23 -16.93 -14.94 -9.66
N GLU A 24 -17.25 -15.96 -8.88
CA GLU A 24 -16.43 -16.48 -7.80
C GLU A 24 -15.34 -17.32 -8.48
N SER A 25 -14.09 -16.83 -8.46
CA SER A 25 -12.94 -17.54 -9.01
C SER A 25 -12.67 -18.82 -8.20
N ALA A 26 -13.39 -19.88 -8.56
CA ALA A 26 -13.16 -21.22 -8.08
C ALA A 26 -11.85 -21.75 -8.68
N ASP A 27 -10.83 -21.87 -7.83
CA ASP A 27 -9.67 -22.70 -8.10
C ASP A 27 -10.17 -24.12 -8.45
N SER A 28 -9.53 -24.75 -9.45
CA SER A 28 -9.96 -25.99 -10.12
C SER A 28 -10.11 -27.25 -9.23
N ASN A 29 -10.04 -27.08 -7.90
CA ASN A 29 -10.15 -28.14 -6.91
C ASN A 29 -11.15 -27.86 -5.78
N GLY A 30 -12.10 -26.91 -5.89
CA GLY A 30 -13.29 -26.80 -5.02
C GLY A 30 -13.09 -26.64 -3.50
N GLU A 31 -11.85 -26.63 -3.01
CA GLU A 31 -11.51 -26.46 -1.60
C GLU A 31 -11.49 -24.96 -1.31
N ARG A 32 -12.55 -24.46 -0.66
CA ARG A 32 -12.52 -23.13 -0.04
C ARG A 32 -11.32 -23.07 0.91
N ARG A 33 -10.25 -22.40 0.51
CA ARG A 33 -9.06 -22.22 1.34
C ARG A 33 -9.50 -21.57 2.65
N GLU A 34 -9.25 -22.25 3.77
CA GLU A 34 -9.64 -21.71 5.07
C GLU A 34 -8.94 -20.36 5.30
N PRO A 35 -9.67 -19.33 5.78
CA PRO A 35 -9.08 -18.03 6.06
C PRO A 35 -7.93 -18.15 7.06
N HIS A 36 -6.85 -17.40 6.81
CA HIS A 36 -5.67 -17.46 7.67
C HIS A 36 -6.03 -17.15 9.13
N PRO A 37 -5.50 -17.88 10.14
CA PRO A 37 -5.91 -17.76 11.55
C PRO A 37 -5.91 -16.32 12.12
N ILE A 38 -5.00 -15.48 11.62
CA ILE A 38 -4.93 -14.05 11.99
C ILE A 38 -6.23 -13.32 11.63
N LEU A 39 -6.76 -13.52 10.41
CA LEU A 39 -8.00 -12.91 9.97
C LEU A 39 -9.19 -13.51 10.71
N THR A 40 -9.19 -14.83 10.91
CA THR A 40 -10.26 -15.54 11.62
C THR A 40 -10.42 -15.01 13.05
N ASP A 41 -9.32 -14.74 13.74
CA ASP A 41 -9.34 -14.17 15.09
C ASP A 41 -9.75 -12.69 15.10
N LEU A 42 -9.33 -11.90 14.12
CA LEU A 42 -9.79 -10.52 13.97
C LEU A 42 -11.31 -10.48 13.78
N ARG A 43 -11.85 -11.34 12.90
CA ARG A 43 -13.30 -11.50 12.65
C ARG A 43 -14.06 -11.95 13.91
N ARG A 44 -13.52 -12.91 14.67
CA ARG A 44 -14.12 -13.33 15.96
C ARG A 44 -14.11 -12.21 17.00
N ALA A 45 -13.05 -11.41 17.05
CA ALA A 45 -12.93 -10.32 18.01
C ALA A 45 -13.94 -9.19 17.76
N GLU A 46 -14.48 -9.06 16.54
CA GLU A 46 -15.43 -8.00 16.19
C GLU A 46 -16.73 -8.08 16.99
N GLY A 47 -17.27 -9.29 17.17
CA GLY A 47 -18.43 -9.54 18.02
C GLY A 47 -18.13 -9.52 19.52
N GLY A 48 -16.87 -9.31 19.90
CA GLY A 48 -16.40 -9.38 21.28
C GLY A 48 -16.41 -8.05 22.05
N SER A 49 -16.01 -8.13 23.32
CA SER A 49 -15.87 -6.96 24.19
C SER A 49 -14.78 -6.00 23.69
N THR A 50 -14.81 -4.75 24.13
CA THR A 50 -13.74 -3.75 23.83
C THR A 50 -12.36 -4.24 24.26
N ARG A 51 -12.28 -4.99 25.37
CA ARG A 51 -11.01 -5.59 25.84
C ARG A 51 -10.52 -6.64 24.86
N THR A 52 -11.39 -7.54 24.39
CA THR A 52 -11.06 -8.57 23.40
C THR A 52 -10.55 -7.95 22.10
N ARG A 53 -11.19 -6.88 21.63
CA ARG A 53 -10.75 -6.13 20.44
C ARG A 53 -9.36 -5.54 20.61
N PHE A 54 -9.13 -4.87 21.75
CA PHE A 54 -7.83 -4.31 22.08
C PHE A 54 -6.73 -5.38 22.20
N THR A 55 -6.98 -6.47 22.93
CA THR A 55 -5.96 -7.53 23.12
C THR A 55 -5.67 -8.28 21.82
N THR A 56 -6.68 -8.46 20.96
CA THR A 56 -6.50 -9.07 19.64
C THR A 56 -5.64 -8.17 18.75
N GLY A 57 -5.95 -6.88 18.69
CA GLY A 57 -5.13 -5.89 17.99
C GLY A 57 -3.69 -5.83 18.54
N PHE A 58 -3.54 -5.81 19.86
CA PHE A 58 -2.22 -5.83 20.53
C PHE A 58 -1.39 -7.08 20.17
N SER A 59 -2.04 -8.24 20.11
CA SER A 59 -1.36 -9.49 19.75
C SER A 59 -0.94 -9.53 18.28
N LEU A 60 -1.44 -8.63 17.43
CA LEU A 60 -1.19 -8.62 16.00
C LEU A 60 0.29 -8.37 15.68
N SER A 61 0.98 -7.51 16.43
CA SER A 61 2.43 -7.28 16.25
C SER A 61 3.25 -8.54 16.54
N TYR A 62 2.86 -9.34 17.55
CA TYR A 62 3.51 -10.62 17.84
C TYR A 62 3.15 -11.71 16.81
N ARG A 63 1.88 -11.75 16.38
CA ARG A 63 1.42 -12.69 15.35
C ARG A 63 2.04 -12.39 13.99
N ALA A 64 2.28 -11.13 13.66
CA ALA A 64 3.04 -10.72 12.48
C ALA A 64 4.47 -11.28 12.52
N PHE A 65 5.09 -11.34 13.70
CA PHE A 65 6.41 -11.96 13.85
C PHE A 65 6.37 -13.46 13.60
N ALA A 66 5.39 -14.17 14.18
CA ALA A 66 5.20 -15.60 13.89
C ALA A 66 4.93 -15.84 12.39
N PHE A 67 4.07 -15.03 11.78
CA PHE A 67 3.74 -15.10 10.36
C PHE A 67 4.97 -14.94 9.47
N LEU A 68 5.83 -13.95 9.76
CA LEU A 68 7.05 -13.67 9.02
C LEU A 68 8.11 -14.76 9.25
N LYS A 69 8.24 -15.27 10.48
CA LYS A 69 9.15 -16.37 10.82
C LYS A 69 8.84 -17.64 10.03
N ASP A 70 7.55 -17.96 9.86
CA ASP A 70 7.11 -19.18 9.19
C ASP A 70 7.21 -19.09 7.66
N ARG A 71 7.55 -17.92 7.11
CA ARG A 71 7.55 -17.64 5.68
C ARG A 71 8.91 -17.09 5.22
N PRO A 72 9.90 -17.96 4.99
CA PRO A 72 11.24 -17.55 4.58
C PRO A 72 11.25 -16.71 3.29
N GLY A 73 10.28 -16.93 2.38
CA GLY A 73 10.15 -16.16 1.13
C GLY A 73 9.86 -14.66 1.31
N LEU A 74 9.44 -14.21 2.49
CA LEU A 74 9.20 -12.79 2.78
C LEU A 74 10.45 -12.06 3.31
N TRP A 75 11.46 -12.78 3.81
CA TRP A 75 12.67 -12.19 4.38
C TRP A 75 13.51 -11.35 3.41
N PRO A 76 13.60 -11.66 2.10
CA PRO A 76 14.30 -10.78 1.17
C PRO A 76 13.76 -9.34 1.16
N TYR A 77 12.43 -9.15 1.30
CA TYR A 77 11.82 -7.81 1.35
C TYR A 77 12.14 -7.04 2.65
N VAL A 78 12.66 -7.73 3.67
CA VAL A 78 13.09 -7.14 4.94
C VAL A 78 14.59 -6.88 4.93
N VAL A 79 15.38 -7.87 4.54
CA VAL A 79 16.84 -7.85 4.64
C VAL A 79 17.47 -7.00 3.55
N VAL A 80 16.96 -7.04 2.32
CA VAL A 80 17.52 -6.28 1.18
C VAL A 80 17.50 -4.77 1.43
N PRO A 81 16.36 -4.11 1.77
CA PRO A 81 16.36 -2.67 2.01
C PRO A 81 17.23 -2.30 3.23
N ALA A 82 17.24 -3.14 4.28
CA ALA A 82 18.09 -2.93 5.44
C ALA A 82 19.59 -3.01 5.07
N ALA A 83 19.99 -3.98 4.25
CA ALA A 83 21.35 -4.15 3.78
C ALA A 83 21.79 -2.99 2.87
N ILE A 84 20.91 -2.52 1.98
CA ILE A 84 21.15 -1.34 1.15
C ILE A 84 21.38 -0.11 2.03
N ASN A 85 20.52 0.13 3.02
CA ASN A 85 20.65 1.27 3.93
C ASN A 85 21.93 1.19 4.77
N ALA A 86 22.25 0.02 5.32
CA ALA A 86 23.48 -0.19 6.07
C ALA A 86 24.72 0.04 5.19
N THR A 87 24.71 -0.46 3.95
CA THR A 87 25.80 -0.27 2.99
C THR A 87 25.96 1.20 2.64
N LEU A 88 24.86 1.89 2.33
CA LEU A 88 24.87 3.32 2.01
C LEU A 88 25.43 4.15 3.18
N PHE A 89 25.03 3.83 4.40
CA PHE A 89 25.54 4.48 5.61
C PHE A 89 27.05 4.28 5.76
N VAL A 90 27.53 3.04 5.66
CA VAL A 90 28.97 2.72 5.78
C VAL A 90 29.76 3.44 4.69
N VAL A 91 29.31 3.39 3.43
CA VAL A 91 29.96 4.08 2.32
C VAL A 91 30.01 5.58 2.56
N ALA A 92 28.90 6.20 2.98
CA ALA A 92 28.83 7.62 3.26
C ALA A 92 29.81 8.02 4.39
N VAL A 93 29.82 7.28 5.50
CA VAL A 93 30.73 7.54 6.62
C VAL A 93 32.19 7.39 6.21
N VAL A 94 32.54 6.32 5.47
CA VAL A 94 33.92 6.09 5.00
C VAL A 94 34.35 7.20 4.05
N LEU A 95 33.53 7.54 3.06
CA LEU A 95 33.87 8.60 2.09
C LEU A 95 34.05 9.95 2.77
N LEU A 96 33.18 10.32 3.71
CA LEU A 96 33.32 11.58 4.41
C LEU A 96 34.52 11.57 5.39
N ALA A 97 34.76 10.47 6.09
CA ALA A 97 35.90 10.34 6.99
C ALA A 97 37.24 10.46 6.25
N LEU A 98 37.37 9.80 5.08
CA LEU A 98 38.56 9.89 4.23
C LEU A 98 38.79 11.31 3.65
N ASN A 99 37.74 12.13 3.60
CA ASN A 99 37.81 13.51 3.11
C ASN A 99 37.75 14.55 4.25
N ALA A 100 37.62 14.12 5.51
CA ALA A 100 37.49 15.02 6.64
C ALA A 100 38.73 15.90 6.82
N GLU A 101 39.93 15.32 6.73
CA GLU A 101 41.18 16.10 6.80
C GLU A 101 41.28 17.13 5.68
N ARG A 102 40.88 16.77 4.46
CA ARG A 102 40.84 17.72 3.34
C ARG A 102 39.85 18.85 3.63
N ALA A 103 38.64 18.53 4.07
CA ALA A 103 37.61 19.51 4.40
C ALA A 103 38.06 20.47 5.52
N VAL A 104 38.68 19.95 6.57
CA VAL A 104 39.27 20.77 7.65
C VAL A 104 40.39 21.64 7.06
N GLY A 105 41.23 21.07 6.19
CA GLY A 105 42.30 21.74 5.43
C GLY A 105 41.86 22.96 4.61
N TRP A 106 40.63 22.99 4.11
CA TRP A 106 40.05 24.15 3.43
C TRP A 106 39.69 25.28 4.40
N VAL A 107 39.27 24.95 5.61
CA VAL A 107 38.86 25.92 6.64
C VAL A 107 40.07 26.54 7.31
N TRP A 108 41.05 25.71 7.66
CA TRP A 108 42.31 26.11 8.25
C TRP A 108 43.32 25.03 7.83
N SER A 109 44.60 25.33 7.61
CA SER A 109 45.60 24.29 7.41
C SER A 109 46.23 23.90 8.74
N ALA A 110 46.73 22.67 8.85
CA ALA A 110 47.41 22.21 10.06
C ALA A 110 48.52 23.20 10.44
N PRO A 111 48.43 23.88 11.60
CA PRO A 111 49.38 24.90 11.97
C PRO A 111 50.75 24.27 12.22
N ALA A 112 51.76 24.75 11.50
CA ALA A 112 53.16 24.43 11.70
C ALA A 112 53.87 25.71 12.17
N VAL A 113 53.70 26.04 13.45
CA VAL A 113 54.34 27.24 14.03
C VAL A 113 55.45 26.77 14.95
N GLU A 114 56.68 27.23 14.72
CA GLU A 114 57.80 26.99 15.64
C GLU A 114 57.70 27.93 16.86
N ALA A 115 56.73 27.70 17.74
CA ALA A 115 56.50 28.47 18.95
C ALA A 115 56.12 27.59 20.15
N TRP A 116 56.33 28.09 21.37
CA TRP A 116 56.02 27.34 22.60
C TRP A 116 54.53 27.01 22.76
N TYR A 117 53.64 27.73 22.06
CA TYR A 117 52.19 27.54 22.07
C TYR A 117 51.66 26.66 20.92
N ASP A 118 52.53 26.07 20.11
CA ASP A 118 52.18 25.19 18.98
C ASP A 118 51.32 23.98 19.40
N TRP A 119 51.53 23.46 20.61
CA TRP A 119 50.68 22.41 21.18
C TRP A 119 49.20 22.81 21.28
N LEU A 120 48.90 24.09 21.54
CA LEU A 120 47.52 24.60 21.68
C LEU A 120 46.85 24.65 20.30
N PHE A 121 47.56 25.12 19.29
CA PHE A 121 47.06 25.17 17.91
C PHE A 121 46.86 23.77 17.32
N ARG A 122 47.76 22.82 17.60
CA ARG A 122 47.55 21.40 17.25
C ARG A 122 46.37 20.78 17.98
N LEU A 123 46.20 21.07 19.27
CA LEU A 123 45.03 20.61 20.02
C LEU A 123 43.73 21.12 19.39
N LEU A 124 43.67 22.42 19.09
CA LEU A 124 42.49 23.03 18.46
C LEU A 124 42.22 22.46 17.07
N TRP A 125 43.28 22.18 16.31
CA TRP A 125 43.20 21.51 15.02
C TRP A 125 42.60 20.10 15.12
N TYR A 126 43.08 19.26 16.05
CA TYR A 126 42.50 17.92 16.27
C TYR A 126 41.06 17.98 16.80
N LEU A 127 40.71 18.96 17.62
CA LEU A 127 39.33 19.20 18.03
C LEU A 127 38.44 19.56 16.84
N LEU A 128 38.92 20.41 15.93
CA LEU A 128 38.21 20.76 14.70
C LEU A 128 38.04 19.54 13.79
N LEU A 129 39.07 18.69 13.67
CA LEU A 129 38.99 17.43 12.92
C LEU A 129 37.97 16.47 13.55
N ALA A 130 38.00 16.30 14.87
CA ALA A 130 37.04 15.46 15.58
C ALA A 130 35.60 15.96 15.39
N LEU A 131 35.40 17.28 15.45
CA LEU A 131 34.10 17.90 15.17
C LEU A 131 33.66 17.68 13.73
N ALA A 132 34.56 17.83 12.76
CA ALA A 132 34.26 17.60 11.34
C ALA A 132 33.89 16.14 11.07
N VAL A 133 34.57 15.18 11.70
CA VAL A 133 34.23 13.76 11.62
C VAL A 133 32.87 13.49 12.29
N ALA A 134 32.60 14.06 13.46
CA ALA A 134 31.31 13.90 14.14
C ALA A 134 30.15 14.48 13.30
N LEU A 135 30.34 15.68 12.74
CA LEU A 135 29.36 16.31 11.85
C LEU A 135 29.14 15.46 10.59
N SER A 136 30.22 14.91 10.03
CA SER A 136 30.16 14.02 8.87
C SER A 136 29.30 12.79 9.15
N VAL A 137 29.49 12.13 10.29
CA VAL A 137 28.64 11.01 10.72
C VAL A 137 27.17 11.45 10.84
N GLY A 138 26.91 12.61 11.42
CA GLY A 138 25.55 13.17 11.53
C GLY A 138 24.91 13.42 10.17
N VAL A 139 25.63 14.03 9.24
CA VAL A 139 25.16 14.28 7.87
C VAL A 139 24.95 12.97 7.12
N SER A 140 25.88 12.01 7.19
CA SER A 140 25.74 10.69 6.60
C SER A 140 24.49 9.96 7.13
N TYR A 141 24.22 10.07 8.43
CA TYR A 141 23.02 9.49 9.04
C TYR A 141 21.75 10.10 8.45
N VAL A 142 21.64 11.44 8.40
CA VAL A 142 20.46 12.12 7.84
C VAL A 142 20.26 11.79 6.35
N LEU A 143 21.33 11.83 5.54
CA LEU A 143 21.26 11.48 4.12
C LEU A 143 20.82 10.03 3.91
N THR A 144 21.38 9.10 4.71
CA THR A 144 20.98 7.69 4.64
C THR A 144 19.52 7.51 5.04
N LEU A 145 19.03 8.21 6.06
CA LEU A 145 17.61 8.15 6.43
C LEU A 145 16.69 8.62 5.30
N LEU A 146 17.04 9.73 4.64
CA LEU A 146 16.25 10.28 3.53
C LEU A 146 16.22 9.33 2.33
N VAL A 147 17.40 8.93 1.85
CA VAL A 147 17.51 8.02 0.70
C VAL A 147 16.95 6.64 1.03
N GLY A 148 17.24 6.15 2.23
CA GLY A 148 16.81 4.84 2.68
C GLY A 148 15.31 4.72 2.89
N GLY A 149 14.64 5.79 3.32
CA GLY A 149 13.18 5.86 3.36
C GLY A 149 12.56 5.75 1.97
N LEU A 150 13.14 6.44 0.98
CA LEU A 150 12.69 6.38 -0.41
C LEU A 150 12.88 4.97 -1.01
N ILE A 151 14.03 4.35 -0.75
CA ILE A 151 14.32 2.98 -1.19
C ILE A 151 13.41 1.97 -0.50
N ALA A 152 13.07 2.17 0.77
CA ALA A 152 12.24 1.24 1.54
C ALA A 152 10.78 1.18 1.07
N GLY A 153 10.27 2.26 0.44
CA GLY A 153 8.87 2.35 -0.03
C GLY A 153 8.44 1.16 -0.91
N PRO A 154 9.14 0.88 -2.03
CA PRO A 154 8.83 -0.28 -2.89
C PRO A 154 8.89 -1.63 -2.17
N PHE A 155 9.84 -1.84 -1.25
CA PHE A 155 9.92 -3.09 -0.50
C PHE A 155 8.79 -3.25 0.50
N ARG A 156 8.37 -2.15 1.13
CA ARG A 156 7.21 -2.10 2.02
C ARG A 156 5.94 -2.50 1.28
N ASP A 157 5.69 -1.88 0.13
CA ASP A 157 4.52 -2.21 -0.69
C ASP A 157 4.57 -3.67 -1.17
N ALA A 158 5.72 -4.10 -1.69
CA ALA A 158 5.94 -5.49 -2.12
C ALA A 158 5.74 -6.52 -1.00
N LEU A 159 6.12 -6.18 0.24
CA LEU A 159 5.89 -7.01 1.43
C LEU A 159 4.41 -7.03 1.81
N SER A 160 3.75 -5.86 1.80
CA SER A 160 2.32 -5.70 2.09
C SER A 160 1.46 -6.52 1.12
N THR A 161 1.71 -6.40 -0.18
CA THR A 161 1.00 -7.13 -1.23
C THR A 161 1.17 -8.64 -1.11
N ARG A 162 2.39 -9.12 -0.82
CA ARG A 162 2.63 -10.56 -0.62
C ARG A 162 2.02 -11.08 0.67
N ALA A 163 2.09 -10.30 1.75
CA ALA A 163 1.43 -10.64 3.00
C ALA A 163 -0.09 -10.75 2.77
N GLU A 164 -0.66 -9.83 1.99
CA GLU A 164 -2.08 -9.82 1.64
C GLU A 164 -2.51 -11.06 0.86
N ARG A 165 -1.80 -11.42 -0.23
CA ARG A 165 -2.08 -12.64 -1.01
C ARG A 165 -2.10 -13.88 -0.13
N ILE A 166 -1.13 -13.97 0.78
CA ILE A 166 -1.00 -15.11 1.70
C ILE A 166 -2.11 -15.11 2.77
N LEU A 167 -2.52 -13.95 3.26
CA LEU A 167 -3.57 -13.82 4.27
C LEU A 167 -4.96 -14.14 3.69
N LEU A 168 -5.23 -13.69 2.46
CA LEU A 168 -6.48 -13.94 1.75
C LEU A 168 -6.51 -15.30 1.05
N GLY A 169 -5.34 -15.89 0.77
CA GLY A 169 -5.23 -17.14 0.03
C GLY A 169 -5.52 -17.01 -1.47
N THR A 170 -5.49 -15.80 -2.02
CA THR A 170 -5.72 -15.49 -3.44
C THR A 170 -4.56 -14.66 -4.01
N ASP A 171 -4.23 -14.88 -5.28
CA ASP A 171 -3.27 -14.06 -6.01
C ASP A 171 -3.91 -12.82 -6.65
N ASP A 172 -5.24 -12.84 -6.81
CA ASP A 172 -6.03 -11.77 -7.40
C ASP A 172 -6.29 -10.67 -6.36
N LEU A 173 -5.49 -9.60 -6.42
CA LEU A 173 -5.67 -8.42 -5.58
C LEU A 173 -6.22 -7.24 -6.41
N PRO A 174 -7.16 -6.45 -5.84
CA PRO A 174 -7.61 -5.22 -6.46
C PRO A 174 -6.46 -4.22 -6.65
N GLY A 175 -6.43 -3.54 -7.81
CA GLY A 175 -5.51 -2.43 -8.07
C GLY A 175 -4.37 -2.68 -9.06
N ASP A 176 -4.30 -3.85 -9.71
CA ASP A 176 -3.25 -4.14 -10.72
C ASP A 176 -3.48 -3.44 -12.08
N GLU A 177 -4.64 -2.80 -12.29
CA GLU A 177 -5.08 -2.25 -13.59
C GLU A 177 -5.05 -0.70 -13.68
N GLY A 178 -4.56 -0.02 -12.63
CA GLY A 178 -4.58 1.44 -12.50
C GLY A 178 -3.48 2.22 -13.25
N SER A 179 -3.69 3.53 -13.43
CA SER A 179 -2.67 4.43 -13.99
C SER A 179 -1.62 4.75 -12.92
N PHE A 180 -0.46 4.11 -13.03
CA PHE A 180 0.69 4.23 -12.11
C PHE A 180 1.01 5.68 -11.68
N VAL A 181 0.91 6.64 -12.60
CA VAL A 181 1.24 8.06 -12.34
C VAL A 181 0.19 8.72 -11.44
N VAL A 182 -1.09 8.51 -11.71
CA VAL A 182 -2.18 9.11 -10.93
C VAL A 182 -2.22 8.52 -9.52
N ASP A 183 -2.00 7.21 -9.41
CA ASP A 183 -1.97 6.50 -8.13
C ASP A 183 -0.78 6.94 -7.27
N THR A 184 0.39 7.14 -7.89
CA THR A 184 1.58 7.64 -7.20
C THR A 184 1.38 9.06 -6.65
N VAL A 185 0.86 9.99 -7.47
CA VAL A 185 0.66 11.39 -7.05
C VAL A 185 -0.41 11.49 -5.95
N THR A 186 -1.52 10.77 -6.12
CA THR A 186 -2.62 10.74 -5.14
C THR A 186 -2.17 10.10 -3.82
N GLY A 187 -1.34 9.05 -3.90
CA GLY A 187 -0.70 8.43 -2.74
C GLY A 187 0.18 9.40 -1.96
N VAL A 188 1.12 10.07 -2.65
CA VAL A 188 2.05 11.03 -2.01
C VAL A 188 1.31 12.20 -1.35
N LEU A 189 0.27 12.73 -2.00
CA LEU A 189 -0.55 13.80 -1.41
C LEU A 189 -1.31 13.32 -0.17
N SER A 190 -1.83 12.08 -0.21
CA SER A 190 -2.51 11.46 0.93
C SER A 190 -1.56 11.28 2.10
N ASP A 191 -0.35 10.75 1.87
CA ASP A 191 0.66 10.56 2.90
C ASP A 191 1.12 11.91 3.48
N LEU A 192 1.26 12.95 2.66
CA LEU A 192 1.61 14.29 3.13
C LEU A 192 0.52 14.89 4.03
N LEU A 193 -0.76 14.68 3.69
CA LEU A 193 -1.88 15.09 4.53
C LEU A 193 -1.89 14.36 5.88
N VAL A 194 -1.56 13.07 5.89
CA VAL A 194 -1.44 12.26 7.12
C VAL A 194 -0.30 12.78 8.00
N ILE A 195 0.86 13.07 7.40
CA ILE A 195 2.01 13.67 8.10
C ILE A 195 1.62 15.05 8.66
N ALA A 196 0.94 15.88 7.87
CA ALA A 196 0.48 17.19 8.33
C ALA A 196 -0.52 17.07 9.50
N ALA A 197 -1.46 16.12 9.42
CA ALA A 197 -2.41 15.84 10.50
C ALA A 197 -1.69 15.32 11.76
N TYR A 198 -0.71 14.43 11.61
CA TYR A 198 0.12 13.95 12.72
C TYR A 198 0.86 15.11 13.39
N CYS A 199 1.53 15.96 12.60
CA CYS A 199 2.24 17.14 13.10
C CYS A 199 1.30 18.11 13.82
N ALA A 200 0.11 18.37 13.26
CA ALA A 200 -0.88 19.24 13.88
C ALA A 200 -1.37 18.71 15.25
N VAL A 201 -1.57 17.41 15.37
CA VAL A 201 -1.97 16.75 16.64
C VAL A 201 -0.79 16.67 17.62
N MET A 202 0.42 16.44 17.14
CA MET A 202 1.60 16.34 17.99
C MET A 202 2.13 17.68 18.48
N LEU A 203 1.91 18.77 17.75
CA LEU A 203 2.35 20.11 18.16
C LEU A 203 1.91 20.47 19.60
N PRO A 204 0.63 20.39 20.00
CA PRO A 204 0.23 20.66 21.38
C PRO A 204 0.84 19.66 22.38
N VAL A 205 1.04 18.41 21.98
CA VAL A 205 1.67 17.38 22.84
C VAL A 205 3.13 17.73 23.11
N VAL A 206 3.86 18.21 22.10
CA VAL A 206 5.25 18.65 22.25
C VAL A 206 5.33 19.91 23.11
N LEU A 207 4.40 20.85 22.95
CA LEU A 207 4.33 22.07 23.76
C LEU A 207 4.14 21.79 25.26
N LEU A 208 3.62 20.63 25.66
CA LEU A 208 3.58 20.22 27.07
C LEU A 208 4.97 20.15 27.70
N ASN A 209 6.05 19.91 26.94
CA ASN A 209 7.43 19.91 27.46
C ASN A 209 7.89 21.27 27.99
N LEU A 210 7.15 22.36 27.74
CA LEU A 210 7.41 23.67 28.36
C LEU A 210 7.18 23.64 29.88
N VAL A 211 6.42 22.67 30.41
CA VAL A 211 6.25 22.44 31.84
C VAL A 211 7.31 21.43 32.33
N PRO A 212 8.30 21.84 33.13
CA PRO A 212 9.37 20.95 33.58
C PRO A 212 8.83 19.73 34.35
N ALA A 213 9.49 18.58 34.19
CA ALA A 213 9.14 17.28 34.77
C ALA A 213 7.76 16.73 34.37
N VAL A 214 6.66 17.31 34.85
CA VAL A 214 5.29 16.80 34.62
C VAL A 214 4.94 16.87 33.14
N GLY A 215 5.27 17.98 32.48
CA GLY A 215 5.01 18.17 31.06
C GLY A 215 5.72 17.15 30.18
N SER A 216 6.96 16.80 30.52
CA SER A 216 7.72 15.77 29.79
C SER A 216 7.08 14.39 29.93
N VAL A 217 6.71 13.98 31.15
CA VAL A 217 6.04 12.69 31.37
C VAL A 217 4.70 12.61 30.63
N VAL A 218 3.87 13.65 30.73
CA VAL A 218 2.58 13.70 30.04
C VAL A 218 2.77 13.72 28.52
N SER A 219 3.74 14.48 28.02
CA SER A 219 4.08 14.55 26.59
C SER A 219 4.52 13.18 26.05
N THR A 220 5.38 12.46 26.78
CA THR A 220 5.82 11.12 26.38
C THR A 220 4.66 10.13 26.34
N LEU A 221 3.82 10.10 27.37
CA LEU A 221 2.68 9.17 27.44
C LEU A 221 1.64 9.49 26.36
N LEU A 222 1.18 10.73 26.29
CA LEU A 222 0.18 11.16 25.33
C LEU A 222 0.70 11.07 23.90
N GLY A 223 1.96 11.45 23.70
CA GLY A 223 2.64 11.33 22.41
C GLY A 223 2.71 9.88 21.95
N SER A 224 3.05 8.95 22.84
CA SER A 224 3.06 7.52 22.52
C SER A 224 1.67 7.00 22.14
N LEU A 225 0.60 7.48 22.78
CA LEU A 225 -0.78 7.12 22.44
C LEU A 225 -1.20 7.69 21.08
N VAL A 226 -0.82 8.94 20.77
CA VAL A 226 -1.07 9.55 19.46
C VAL A 226 -0.28 8.79 18.38
N SER A 227 1.01 8.53 18.60
CA SER A 227 1.84 7.75 17.68
C SER A 227 1.30 6.35 17.47
N ALA A 228 0.79 5.68 18.51
CA ALA A 228 0.14 4.37 18.37
C ALA A 228 -1.02 4.41 17.37
N PHE A 229 -1.93 5.39 17.51
CA PHE A 229 -3.05 5.52 16.59
C PHE A 229 -2.60 5.79 15.14
N PHE A 230 -1.65 6.72 14.95
CA PHE A 230 -1.14 7.04 13.61
C PHE A 230 -0.32 5.91 12.98
N LEU A 231 0.40 5.12 13.77
CA LEU A 231 1.05 3.89 13.29
C LEU A 231 0.02 2.87 12.81
N ALA A 232 -1.06 2.68 13.57
CA ALA A 232 -2.13 1.79 13.14
C ALA A 232 -2.74 2.26 11.81
N PHE A 233 -2.94 3.58 11.67
CA PHE A 233 -3.42 4.18 10.43
C PHE A 233 -2.46 3.96 9.27
N GLU A 234 -1.20 4.40 9.39
CA GLU A 234 -0.16 4.31 8.37
C GLU A 234 -0.04 2.88 7.80
N PHE A 235 0.12 1.89 8.68
CA PHE A 235 0.39 0.52 8.22
C PHE A 235 -0.86 -0.25 7.77
N SER A 236 -2.06 0.17 8.19
CA SER A 236 -3.32 -0.38 7.65
C SER A 236 -3.75 0.25 6.33
N ASN A 237 -3.11 1.35 5.94
CA ASN A 237 -3.47 2.15 4.77
C ASN A 237 -3.16 1.44 3.46
N ASP A 238 -2.09 0.64 3.39
CA ASP A 238 -1.65 -0.05 2.16
C ASP A 238 -2.78 -0.89 1.50
N PRO A 239 -3.39 -1.89 2.17
CA PRO A 239 -4.45 -2.70 1.56
C PRO A 239 -5.74 -1.90 1.29
N LEU A 240 -6.04 -0.88 2.10
CA LEU A 240 -7.20 0.00 1.90
C LEU A 240 -7.00 0.90 0.68
N GLY A 241 -5.75 1.30 0.42
CA GLY A 241 -5.37 2.10 -0.73
C GLY A 241 -5.40 1.33 -2.03
N ARG A 242 -4.95 0.07 -2.03
CA ARG A 242 -5.08 -0.83 -3.19
C ARG A 242 -6.54 -1.03 -3.63
N ARG A 243 -7.48 -0.98 -2.70
CA ARG A 243 -8.93 -1.04 -2.97
C ARG A 243 -9.56 0.30 -3.32
N GLY A 244 -8.78 1.35 -3.53
CA GLY A 244 -9.28 2.66 -3.96
C GLY A 244 -10.06 3.46 -2.90
N ARG A 245 -10.07 3.05 -1.63
CA ARG A 245 -10.81 3.80 -0.59
C ARG A 245 -10.22 5.19 -0.40
N GLY A 246 -11.05 6.22 -0.25
CA GLY A 246 -10.56 7.59 -0.05
C GLY A 246 -9.96 7.81 1.35
N LEU A 247 -9.04 8.77 1.52
CA LEU A 247 -8.38 9.02 2.82
C LEU A 247 -9.37 9.24 3.98
N ARG A 248 -10.46 9.97 3.72
CA ARG A 248 -11.53 10.22 4.71
C ARG A 248 -12.25 8.94 5.12
N GLU A 249 -12.47 8.04 4.17
CA GLU A 249 -13.12 6.75 4.41
C GLU A 249 -12.21 5.85 5.23
N ARG A 250 -10.93 5.71 4.86
CA ARG A 250 -9.93 4.96 5.61
C ARG A 250 -9.85 5.41 7.07
N PHE A 251 -9.88 6.73 7.30
CA PHE A 251 -9.89 7.29 8.66
C PHE A 251 -11.19 6.97 9.42
N GLY A 252 -12.33 6.99 8.72
CA GLY A 252 -13.62 6.56 9.26
C GLY A 252 -13.60 5.11 9.74
N LEU A 253 -13.11 4.19 8.90
CA LEU A 253 -12.98 2.76 9.22
C LEU A 253 -12.12 2.51 10.45
N LEU A 254 -10.98 3.18 10.53
CA LEU A 254 -10.09 3.05 11.69
C LEU A 254 -10.73 3.59 12.97
N ARG A 255 -11.51 4.67 12.87
CA ARG A 255 -12.21 5.28 14.01
C ARG A 255 -13.34 4.39 14.54
N GLU A 256 -14.08 3.73 13.65
CA GLU A 256 -15.14 2.77 14.02
C GLU A 256 -14.56 1.58 14.81
N ARG A 257 -13.36 1.13 14.43
CA ARG A 257 -12.65 0.02 15.06
C ARG A 257 -11.47 0.47 15.94
N ARG A 258 -11.64 1.63 16.59
CA ARG A 258 -10.59 2.28 17.41
C ARG A 258 -9.93 1.36 18.43
N ALA A 259 -10.66 0.40 19.02
CA ALA A 259 -10.10 -0.48 20.05
C ALA A 259 -9.05 -1.45 19.47
N THR A 260 -9.35 -2.08 18.33
CA THR A 260 -8.41 -2.98 17.63
C THR A 260 -7.25 -2.19 17.04
N ALA A 261 -7.54 -1.04 16.42
CA ALA A 261 -6.53 -0.14 15.87
C ALA A 261 -5.55 0.36 16.95
N PHE A 262 -6.06 0.86 18.09
CA PHE A 262 -5.21 1.25 19.22
C PHE A 262 -4.41 0.09 19.77
N GLY A 263 -5.00 -1.11 19.87
CA GLY A 263 -4.29 -2.30 20.33
C GLY A 263 -3.06 -2.59 19.47
N PHE A 264 -3.26 -2.65 18.15
CA PHE A 264 -2.17 -2.87 17.18
C PHE A 264 -1.14 -1.75 17.23
N GLY A 265 -1.59 -0.50 17.16
CA GLY A 265 -0.74 0.68 17.26
C GLY A 265 0.12 0.69 18.51
N PHE A 266 -0.49 0.38 19.67
CA PHE A 266 0.19 0.36 20.95
C PHE A 266 1.23 -0.76 21.04
N GLY A 267 0.91 -1.96 20.54
CA GLY A 267 1.87 -3.06 20.42
C GLY A 267 3.08 -2.69 19.56
N THR A 268 2.83 -2.04 18.42
CA THR A 268 3.88 -1.57 17.51
C THR A 268 4.70 -0.43 18.13
N THR A 269 4.08 0.52 18.83
CA THR A 269 4.81 1.56 19.56
C THR A 269 5.70 0.98 20.65
N LEU A 270 5.26 -0.04 21.39
CA LEU A 270 6.12 -0.70 22.38
C LEU A 270 7.32 -1.40 21.74
N MET A 271 7.18 -1.96 20.54
CA MET A 271 8.33 -2.50 19.80
C MET A 271 9.38 -1.44 19.47
N LEU A 272 8.96 -0.21 19.14
CA LEU A 272 9.89 0.91 18.91
C LEU A 272 10.69 1.28 20.17
N TRP A 273 10.11 1.10 21.36
CA TRP A 273 10.78 1.40 22.63
C TRP A 273 11.88 0.39 22.98
N VAL A 274 11.86 -0.79 22.38
CA VAL A 274 12.88 -1.82 22.59
C VAL A 274 13.89 -1.74 21.44
N PRO A 275 15.16 -1.32 21.67
CA PRO A 275 16.11 -1.03 20.60
C PRO A 275 16.33 -2.17 19.60
N LEU A 276 16.36 -3.42 20.08
CA LEU A 276 16.53 -4.59 19.21
C LEU A 276 15.27 -4.91 18.39
N LEU A 277 14.08 -4.71 18.97
CA LEU A 277 12.82 -4.92 18.23
C LEU A 277 12.58 -3.81 17.20
N ASN A 278 13.10 -2.60 17.46
CA ASN A 278 12.96 -1.46 16.56
C ASN A 278 13.38 -1.77 15.11
N PHE A 279 14.45 -2.54 14.92
CA PHE A 279 14.93 -2.96 13.59
C PHE A 279 13.92 -3.83 12.81
N LEU A 280 13.07 -4.58 13.52
CA LEU A 280 12.03 -5.41 12.94
C LEU A 280 10.66 -4.74 12.99
N THR A 281 10.51 -3.56 13.60
CA THR A 281 9.19 -2.97 13.79
C THR A 281 8.52 -2.66 12.47
N ILE A 282 9.22 -2.08 11.49
CA ILE A 282 8.63 -1.75 10.18
C ILE A 282 8.05 -3.00 9.49
N PRO A 283 8.82 -4.08 9.21
CA PRO A 283 8.27 -5.24 8.51
C PRO A 283 7.15 -5.94 9.29
N LEU A 284 7.22 -5.95 10.63
CA LEU A 284 6.15 -6.51 11.46
C LEU A 284 4.89 -5.63 11.44
N ALA A 285 5.07 -4.32 11.45
CA ALA A 285 3.99 -3.36 11.34
C ALA A 285 3.33 -3.43 9.96
N VAL A 286 4.09 -3.63 8.88
CA VAL A 286 3.55 -3.85 7.53
C VAL A 286 2.66 -5.08 7.52
N VAL A 287 3.16 -6.24 7.94
CA VAL A 287 2.37 -7.49 7.95
C VAL A 287 1.14 -7.37 8.85
N GLY A 288 1.30 -6.83 10.06
CA GLY A 288 0.19 -6.64 11.00
C GLY A 288 -0.82 -5.61 10.50
N GLY A 289 -0.34 -4.52 9.91
CA GLY A 289 -1.14 -3.47 9.31
C GLY A 289 -1.93 -3.97 8.10
N THR A 290 -1.32 -4.80 7.24
CA THR A 290 -2.01 -5.48 6.14
C THR A 290 -3.19 -6.30 6.67
N ALA A 291 -2.97 -7.14 7.69
CA ALA A 291 -4.03 -7.93 8.30
C ALA A 291 -5.15 -7.07 8.93
N LEU A 292 -4.76 -5.97 9.60
CA LEU A 292 -5.73 -5.02 10.14
C LEU A 292 -6.55 -4.36 9.04
N GLY A 293 -5.89 -3.88 7.97
CA GLY A 293 -6.54 -3.19 6.86
C GLY A 293 -7.52 -4.09 6.10
N ILE A 294 -7.18 -5.37 5.90
CA ILE A 294 -8.13 -6.38 5.36
C ILE A 294 -9.38 -6.47 6.25
N ALA A 295 -9.20 -6.62 7.57
CA ALA A 295 -10.33 -6.73 8.49
C ALA A 295 -11.20 -5.45 8.53
N LEU A 296 -10.58 -4.27 8.41
CA LEU A 296 -11.30 -3.00 8.28
C LEU A 296 -12.12 -2.95 7.00
N ASP A 297 -11.55 -3.38 5.88
CA ASP A 297 -12.20 -3.40 4.57
C ASP A 297 -13.41 -4.34 4.52
N GLU A 298 -13.22 -5.59 4.97
CA GLU A 298 -14.27 -6.61 5.05
C GLU A 298 -15.47 -6.10 5.85
N SER A 299 -15.20 -5.41 6.96
CA SER A 299 -16.25 -4.90 7.82
C SER A 299 -17.11 -3.79 7.22
N ALA A 300 -16.61 -3.13 6.19
CA ALA A 300 -17.33 -2.11 5.46
C ALA A 300 -18.04 -2.66 4.22
N GLY A 301 -18.21 -3.99 4.12
CA GLY A 301 -18.94 -4.65 3.03
C GLY A 301 -18.10 -4.83 1.77
N GLY A 302 -16.84 -5.26 1.93
CA GLY A 302 -15.83 -5.38 0.86
C GLY A 302 -16.39 -5.77 -0.51
N GLY A 303 -16.29 -4.83 -1.47
CA GLY A 303 -16.69 -5.03 -2.87
C GLY A 303 -17.38 -3.83 -3.55
N ALA A 304 -17.96 -2.88 -2.81
CA ALA A 304 -18.55 -1.70 -3.43
C ALA A 304 -17.51 -0.58 -3.54
N VAL A 305 -16.81 -0.53 -4.68
CA VAL A 305 -16.40 0.77 -5.24
C VAL A 305 -17.71 1.56 -5.38
N PRO A 306 -17.94 2.67 -4.64
CA PRO A 306 -19.09 3.51 -4.94
C PRO A 306 -18.97 3.89 -6.42
N PRO A 307 -20.06 3.80 -7.23
CA PRO A 307 -20.00 4.24 -8.61
C PRO A 307 -19.35 5.61 -8.62
N VAL A 308 -18.31 5.79 -9.44
CA VAL A 308 -17.83 7.13 -9.76
C VAL A 308 -19.07 7.86 -10.23
N GLU A 309 -19.64 8.74 -9.40
CA GLU A 309 -20.73 9.59 -9.83
C GLU A 309 -20.18 10.32 -11.06
N PRO A 310 -20.80 10.15 -12.25
CA PRO A 310 -20.40 10.95 -13.38
C PRO A 310 -20.50 12.40 -12.93
N GLY A 311 -19.36 13.10 -12.93
CA GLY A 311 -19.34 14.52 -12.62
C GLY A 311 -20.39 15.24 -13.47
N PRO A 312 -21.02 16.31 -12.97
CA PRO A 312 -22.06 17.01 -13.70
C PRO A 312 -21.45 17.64 -14.95
N GLY A 313 -21.58 16.94 -16.07
CA GLY A 313 -20.92 17.34 -17.31
C GLY A 313 -20.63 16.15 -18.21
N ASN A 314 -21.69 15.45 -18.61
CA ASN A 314 -21.89 14.87 -19.95
C ASN A 314 -23.27 14.18 -19.94
N GLU A 315 -24.31 14.95 -19.64
CA GLU A 315 -25.66 14.60 -20.07
C GLU A 315 -25.79 15.11 -21.50
N ASP A 316 -26.01 14.21 -22.46
CA ASP A 316 -26.51 14.61 -23.77
C ASP A 316 -27.81 15.41 -23.54
N PRO A 317 -27.98 16.58 -24.20
CA PRO A 317 -29.15 17.41 -23.98
C PRO A 317 -30.43 16.61 -24.30
N PRO A 318 -31.52 16.81 -23.54
CA PRO A 318 -32.79 16.15 -23.81
C PRO A 318 -33.25 16.45 -25.25
N VAL A 319 -33.54 15.39 -26.01
CA VAL A 319 -34.20 15.51 -27.32
C VAL A 319 -35.56 16.17 -27.09
N GLU A 320 -35.71 17.42 -27.53
CA GLU A 320 -36.99 18.11 -27.50
C GLU A 320 -38.00 17.36 -28.39
N PRO A 321 -39.24 17.13 -27.93
CA PRO A 321 -40.27 16.58 -28.78
C PRO A 321 -40.65 17.60 -29.87
N GLY A 322 -40.40 17.23 -31.13
CA GLY A 322 -40.78 18.02 -32.30
C GLY A 322 -42.31 18.23 -32.41
N PRO A 323 -42.75 19.32 -33.06
CA PRO A 323 -44.16 19.69 -33.13
C PRO A 323 -44.97 18.69 -33.98
N ALA A 324 -46.21 18.46 -33.54
CA ALA A 324 -47.15 17.55 -34.16
C ALA A 324 -47.67 18.06 -35.52
N GLY A 325 -47.65 17.17 -36.51
CA GLY A 325 -48.60 17.15 -37.62
C GLY A 325 -48.17 17.84 -38.91
N GLU A 326 -47.61 17.06 -39.84
CA GLU A 326 -47.77 17.25 -41.28
C GLU A 326 -47.60 15.87 -41.95
N ASP A 327 -48.65 15.41 -42.64
CA ASP A 327 -48.69 14.11 -43.32
C ASP A 327 -47.65 14.04 -44.47
N PRO A 328 -46.89 12.94 -44.61
CA PRO A 328 -46.01 12.77 -45.76
C PRO A 328 -46.81 12.41 -47.03
N PRO A 329 -46.44 12.94 -48.21
CA PRO A 329 -47.10 12.62 -49.47
C PRO A 329 -46.72 11.21 -49.99
N VAL A 330 -47.65 10.65 -50.76
CA VAL A 330 -47.71 9.28 -51.26
C VAL A 330 -46.87 9.05 -52.54
N GLU A 331 -46.20 7.89 -52.58
CA GLU A 331 -45.74 7.06 -53.73
C GLU A 331 -44.55 7.50 -54.62
N PRO A 332 -43.95 6.57 -55.43
CA PRO A 332 -44.06 5.10 -55.46
C PRO A 332 -42.72 4.33 -55.51
N GLY A 333 -42.73 3.01 -55.24
CA GLY A 333 -41.63 2.08 -55.61
C GLY A 333 -41.53 1.93 -57.15
N PRO A 334 -40.56 1.17 -57.74
CA PRO A 334 -40.35 -0.25 -57.44
C PRO A 334 -38.91 -0.80 -57.72
N ALA A 335 -38.81 -2.15 -57.69
CA ALA A 335 -37.80 -3.06 -58.28
C ALA A 335 -36.40 -3.05 -57.65
N GLY A 336 -35.83 -4.14 -57.12
CA GLY A 336 -35.90 -5.55 -57.53
C GLY A 336 -34.66 -5.87 -58.37
N GLU A 337 -33.72 -6.67 -57.85
CA GLU A 337 -32.88 -7.66 -58.58
C GLU A 337 -31.76 -8.27 -57.70
N ASP A 338 -31.90 -9.58 -57.52
CA ASP A 338 -30.99 -10.73 -57.32
C ASP A 338 -29.57 -10.66 -56.70
N PRO A 339 -29.16 -11.75 -56.00
CA PRO A 339 -27.79 -12.02 -55.55
C PRO A 339 -27.06 -13.02 -56.47
N ALA A 340 -25.78 -12.80 -56.79
CA ALA A 340 -24.90 -13.89 -57.27
C ALA A 340 -23.39 -13.58 -57.23
N SER A 341 -22.65 -14.64 -56.88
CA SER A 341 -21.25 -14.96 -57.24
C SER A 341 -20.12 -14.16 -56.56
N GLY A 342 -18.98 -14.73 -56.15
CA GLY A 342 -18.40 -16.06 -56.36
C GLY A 342 -16.88 -15.94 -56.54
N GLY A 343 -16.12 -16.92 -56.03
CA GLY A 343 -14.70 -17.17 -56.34
C GLY A 343 -13.71 -16.79 -55.22
N SER A 344 -13.04 -17.70 -54.49
CA SER A 344 -12.13 -18.84 -54.83
C SER A 344 -10.67 -18.45 -55.07
N SER A 345 -9.75 -19.13 -54.37
CA SER A 345 -8.31 -19.47 -54.59
C SER A 345 -7.59 -19.31 -53.23
N ASP A 346 -7.16 -20.30 -52.45
CA ASP A 346 -6.46 -21.58 -52.66
C ASP A 346 -5.02 -21.49 -53.20
N ASP A 347 -4.18 -22.42 -52.73
CA ASP A 347 -2.72 -22.61 -52.83
C ASP A 347 -1.89 -22.03 -51.65
N GLY A 348 -1.06 -22.78 -50.90
CA GLY A 348 -0.60 -24.16 -51.05
C GLY A 348 0.85 -24.31 -50.54
N ASP A 349 1.01 -24.67 -49.26
CA ASP A 349 1.97 -25.62 -48.65
C ASP A 349 3.53 -25.49 -48.91
N PRO A 350 4.44 -26.37 -48.39
CA PRO A 350 5.45 -25.99 -47.40
C PRO A 350 6.89 -26.46 -47.81
N ALA A 351 7.78 -26.57 -46.81
CA ALA A 351 9.00 -27.42 -46.73
C ALA A 351 10.35 -26.68 -46.64
N ILE A 352 11.05 -26.79 -45.50
CA ILE A 352 12.24 -27.64 -45.23
C ILE A 352 13.55 -27.10 -45.84
N GLU A 353 14.52 -26.66 -45.02
CA GLU A 353 15.88 -27.25 -45.04
C GLU A 353 16.83 -26.84 -43.88
N ARG A 354 17.20 -27.86 -43.09
CA ARG A 354 18.53 -28.27 -42.56
C ARG A 354 19.55 -27.27 -41.94
N ARG A 355 19.92 -27.63 -40.69
CA ARG A 355 21.22 -27.60 -39.95
C ARG A 355 22.40 -28.26 -40.74
N PRO A 356 23.66 -28.40 -40.23
CA PRO A 356 24.40 -27.81 -39.07
C PRO A 356 25.88 -27.43 -39.42
N ASP A 357 26.77 -27.36 -38.41
CA ASP A 357 28.27 -27.48 -38.43
C ASP A 357 29.06 -26.14 -38.36
N ASP A 358 30.15 -25.96 -37.61
CA ASP A 358 30.82 -26.70 -36.52
C ASP A 358 31.95 -25.80 -35.93
N ALA A 359 32.40 -26.14 -34.72
CA ALA A 359 33.74 -26.00 -34.13
C ALA A 359 34.57 -24.68 -34.13
N GLY A 360 35.21 -24.40 -32.98
CA GLY A 360 36.40 -23.53 -32.92
C GLY A 360 36.88 -23.16 -31.52
N SER A 361 37.64 -24.06 -30.90
CA SER A 361 38.46 -23.87 -29.70
C SER A 361 39.53 -22.77 -29.84
N GLY A 362 39.78 -22.03 -28.75
CA GLY A 362 40.92 -21.14 -28.55
C GLY A 362 40.99 -20.66 -27.11
#